data_AF-A0A1Z8TLJ2-F1
#
_entry.id   AF-A0A1Z8TLJ2-F1
#
_cell.length_a   1.000
_cell.length_b   1.000
_cell.length_c   1.000
_cell.angle_alpha   90.00
_cell.angle_beta   90.00
_cell.angle_gamma   90.00
#
_symmetry.space_group_name_H-M   'P 1'
#
loop_
_entity.id
_entity.type
_entity.pdbx_description
1 polymer ?
#
loop_
_entity_poly.entity_id
_entity_poly.type
_entity_poly.pdbx_seq_one_letter_code
_entity_poly.pdbx_strand_id
1 'polypeptide(L)'
;MANFAAIDLTNEVTRVIVVDDAFVSANGGDQSAQAEEALKAQIKLESNETRWIQTSNSFRGTRAGPGSTYDSAKDIFIPKKRYSSWVLNAAGTDWEAPVAYPSVTEDTSIVLGQRDEASADENNPVGSDVYRPYVIRWSEENSRWEADCFSDNSVESFHWNPSDSTWNAI
;
A
#
# COMPACT_ATOMS: atom_id res chain seq x y z
N MET A 1 -8.84 -1.29 21.38
CA MET A 1 -9.78 -1.90 20.42
C MET A 1 -8.98 -2.87 19.55
N ALA A 2 -9.49 -4.07 19.32
CA ALA A 2 -8.85 -5.10 18.51
C ALA A 2 -9.56 -5.24 17.14
N ASN A 3 -8.81 -5.56 16.09
CA ASN A 3 -9.38 -5.82 14.77
C ASN A 3 -9.44 -7.32 14.51
N PHE A 4 -10.53 -7.80 13.93
CA PHE A 4 -10.70 -9.18 13.51
C PHE A 4 -11.10 -9.24 12.04
N ALA A 5 -10.42 -10.09 11.29
CA ALA A 5 -10.69 -10.36 9.89
C ALA A 5 -11.59 -11.59 9.78
N ALA A 6 -12.70 -11.45 9.05
CA ALA A 6 -13.53 -12.57 8.63
C ALA A 6 -12.92 -13.21 7.39
N ILE A 7 -12.67 -14.51 7.45
CA ILE A 7 -11.97 -15.27 6.42
C ILE A 7 -12.88 -16.39 5.92
N ASP A 8 -12.96 -16.54 4.60
CA ASP A 8 -13.71 -17.61 3.96
C ASP A 8 -12.92 -18.94 3.84
N LEU A 9 -13.51 -19.91 3.14
CA LEU A 9 -12.90 -21.23 2.90
C LEU A 9 -11.65 -21.17 2.00
N THR A 10 -11.48 -20.11 1.22
CA THR A 10 -10.32 -19.90 0.34
C THR A 10 -9.17 -19.16 1.03
N ASN A 11 -9.32 -18.87 2.33
CA ASN A 11 -8.46 -17.98 3.11
C ASN A 11 -8.51 -16.51 2.69
N GLU A 12 -9.54 -16.07 1.95
CA GLU A 12 -9.71 -14.67 1.58
C GLU A 12 -10.45 -13.90 2.69
N VAL A 13 -9.93 -12.72 3.02
CA VAL A 13 -10.53 -11.80 3.97
C VAL A 13 -11.71 -11.10 3.31
N THR A 14 -12.91 -11.34 3.82
CA THR A 14 -14.15 -10.75 3.27
C THR A 14 -14.50 -9.42 3.94
N ARG A 15 -14.16 -9.26 5.23
CA ARG A 15 -14.35 -8.01 5.99
C ARG A 15 -13.44 -7.95 7.22
N VAL A 16 -13.33 -6.76 7.78
CA VAL A 16 -12.66 -6.51 9.07
C VAL A 16 -13.61 -5.76 9.97
N ILE A 17 -13.73 -6.20 11.23
CA ILE A 17 -14.51 -5.51 12.25
C ILE A 17 -13.61 -5.13 13.42
N VAL A 18 -14.11 -4.20 14.23
CA VAL A 18 -13.45 -3.78 15.46
C VAL A 18 -14.23 -4.35 16.65
N VAL A 19 -13.50 -4.88 17.62
CA VAL A 19 -14.02 -5.51 18.83
C VAL A 19 -13.36 -4.85 20.04
N ASP A 20 -14.12 -4.70 21.13
CA ASP A 20 -13.61 -4.09 22.36
C ASP A 20 -12.55 -4.96 23.05
N ASP A 21 -11.53 -4.32 23.64
CA ASP A 21 -10.44 -5.04 24.34
C ASP A 21 -10.95 -5.81 25.55
N ALA A 22 -12.04 -5.35 26.17
CA ALA A 22 -12.69 -6.04 27.27
C ALA A 22 -13.23 -7.40 26.85
N PHE A 23 -13.80 -7.49 25.64
CA PHE A 23 -14.24 -8.77 25.08
C PHE A 23 -13.04 -9.68 24.83
N VAL A 24 -11.98 -9.16 24.20
CA VAL A 24 -10.77 -9.95 23.90
C VAL A 24 -10.13 -10.47 25.19
N SER A 25 -9.96 -9.61 26.19
CA SER A 25 -9.38 -9.97 27.49
C SER A 25 -10.22 -11.01 28.23
N ALA A 26 -11.55 -10.93 28.15
CA ALA A 26 -12.45 -11.91 28.76
C ALA A 26 -12.44 -13.27 28.05
N ASN A 27 -11.99 -13.34 26.80
CA ASN A 27 -12.01 -14.54 25.96
C ASN A 27 -10.59 -15.01 25.60
N GLY A 28 -9.64 -14.97 26.54
CA GLY A 28 -8.30 -15.55 26.33
C GLY A 28 -7.20 -14.58 25.92
N GLY A 29 -7.55 -13.31 25.64
CA GLY A 29 -6.60 -12.26 25.30
C GLY A 29 -6.24 -12.22 23.81
N ASP A 30 -5.26 -11.37 23.48
CA ASP A 30 -4.82 -11.15 22.11
C ASP A 30 -4.25 -12.41 21.46
N GLN A 31 -4.53 -12.57 20.17
CA GLN A 31 -4.12 -13.69 19.31
C GLN A 31 -4.61 -15.06 19.80
N SER A 32 -5.62 -15.10 20.67
CA SER A 32 -6.15 -16.35 21.20
C SER A 32 -7.23 -16.94 20.29
N ALA A 33 -7.16 -18.26 20.07
CA ALA A 33 -8.22 -19.01 19.41
C ALA A 33 -9.56 -18.91 20.18
N GLN A 34 -9.51 -18.65 21.49
CA GLN A 34 -10.69 -18.47 22.33
C GLN A 34 -11.46 -17.19 21.97
N ALA A 35 -10.77 -16.07 21.72
CA ALA A 35 -11.40 -14.83 21.30
C ALA A 35 -11.98 -14.95 19.88
N GLU A 36 -11.28 -15.65 19.00
CA GLU A 36 -11.70 -15.95 17.64
C GLU A 36 -13.00 -16.79 17.60
N GLU A 37 -13.06 -17.88 18.36
CA GLU A 37 -14.26 -18.73 18.47
C GLU A 37 -15.42 -18.03 19.21
N ALA A 38 -15.13 -17.26 20.27
CA ALA A 38 -16.13 -16.48 20.97
C ALA A 38 -16.78 -15.43 20.05
N LEU A 39 -15.98 -14.77 19.21
CA LEU A 39 -16.47 -13.79 18.24
C LEU A 39 -17.36 -14.45 17.19
N LYS A 40 -16.94 -15.62 16.67
CA LYS A 40 -17.75 -16.44 15.75
C LYS A 40 -19.10 -16.79 16.36
N ALA A 41 -19.13 -17.21 17.63
CA ALA A 41 -20.37 -17.55 18.33
C ALA A 41 -21.30 -16.33 18.56
N GLN A 42 -20.73 -15.13 18.75
CA GLN A 42 -21.50 -13.90 18.93
C GLN A 42 -22.15 -13.43 17.62
N ILE A 43 -21.47 -13.60 16.48
CA ILE A 43 -21.94 -13.14 15.17
C ILE A 43 -22.79 -14.24 14.51
N LYS A 44 -24.05 -14.33 14.93
CA LYS A 44 -25.02 -15.35 14.46
C LYS A 44 -25.46 -15.25 12.99
N LEU A 45 -24.97 -14.25 12.26
CA LEU A 45 -25.42 -13.93 10.89
C LEU A 45 -24.46 -14.44 9.81
N GLU A 46 -23.35 -15.08 10.18
CA GLU A 46 -22.38 -15.58 9.21
C GLU A 46 -22.54 -17.07 8.92
N SER A 47 -22.04 -17.47 7.75
CA SER A 47 -21.92 -18.88 7.40
C SER A 47 -21.08 -19.61 8.45
N ASN A 48 -21.39 -20.88 8.73
CA ASN A 48 -20.59 -21.72 9.62
C ASN A 48 -19.13 -21.88 9.14
N GLU A 49 -18.87 -21.52 7.88
CA GLU A 49 -17.58 -21.64 7.20
C GLU A 49 -16.68 -20.42 7.42
N THR A 50 -17.22 -19.30 7.91
CA THR A 50 -16.42 -18.12 8.24
C THR A 50 -15.57 -18.39 9.48
N ARG A 51 -14.29 -18.01 9.39
CA ARG A 51 -13.37 -17.96 10.53
C ARG A 51 -13.03 -16.51 10.85
N TRP A 52 -12.81 -16.23 12.12
CA TRP A 52 -12.37 -14.92 12.56
C TRP A 52 -10.93 -15.03 13.03
N ILE A 53 -10.05 -14.19 12.51
CA ILE A 53 -8.65 -14.15 12.92
C ILE A 53 -8.31 -12.73 13.34
N GLN A 54 -7.68 -12.57 14.52
CA GLN A 54 -7.28 -11.24 14.97
C GLN A 54 -6.16 -10.68 14.06
N THR A 55 -6.24 -9.39 13.75
CA THR A 55 -5.29 -8.71 12.86
C THR A 55 -4.83 -7.37 13.46
N SER A 56 -3.58 -6.98 13.21
CA SER A 56 -3.07 -5.65 13.56
C SER A 56 -1.86 -5.26 12.70
N ASN A 57 -1.34 -4.05 12.88
CA ASN A 57 -0.07 -3.64 12.27
C ASN A 57 1.16 -4.14 13.06
N SER A 58 0.98 -4.75 14.23
CA SER A 58 2.08 -5.15 15.13
C SER A 58 2.36 -6.66 15.11
N PHE A 59 1.43 -7.47 14.60
CA PHE A 59 1.56 -8.92 14.51
C PHE A 59 0.88 -9.44 13.25
N ARG A 60 1.25 -10.66 12.80
CA ARG A 60 0.77 -11.29 11.56
C ARG A 60 1.09 -10.48 10.29
N GLY A 61 2.21 -9.75 10.31
CA GLY A 61 2.80 -9.04 9.17
C GLY A 61 2.13 -7.72 8.85
N THR A 62 0.97 -7.78 8.18
CA THR A 62 0.20 -6.60 7.77
C THR A 62 -1.20 -6.64 8.38
N ARG A 63 -1.80 -5.47 8.59
CA ARG A 63 -3.21 -5.41 8.95
C ARG A 63 -4.04 -5.84 7.75
N ALA A 64 -4.86 -6.85 7.96
CA ALA A 64 -5.74 -7.39 6.95
C ALA A 64 -6.71 -6.32 6.46
N GLY A 65 -7.04 -6.40 5.18
CA GLY A 65 -8.17 -5.69 4.57
C GLY A 65 -8.95 -6.62 3.64
N PRO A 66 -10.16 -6.23 3.21
CA PRO A 66 -10.93 -7.01 2.25
C PRO A 66 -10.12 -7.38 0.99
N GLY A 67 -10.16 -8.65 0.60
CA GLY A 67 -9.40 -9.24 -0.50
C GLY A 67 -7.95 -9.63 -0.17
N SER A 68 -7.50 -9.45 1.07
CA SER A 68 -6.22 -10.01 1.54
C SER A 68 -6.36 -11.52 1.75
N THR A 69 -5.25 -12.25 1.71
CA THR A 69 -5.24 -13.70 1.93
C THR A 69 -4.51 -14.01 3.24
N TYR A 70 -5.06 -14.90 4.05
CA TYR A 70 -4.39 -15.38 5.26
C TYR A 70 -3.58 -16.65 4.96
N ASP A 71 -2.27 -16.58 5.19
CA ASP A 71 -1.38 -17.74 5.15
C ASP A 71 -1.27 -18.35 6.55
N SER A 72 -2.02 -19.42 6.79
CA SER A 72 -2.05 -20.11 8.08
C SER A 72 -0.74 -20.82 8.43
N ALA A 73 0.13 -21.12 7.45
CA ALA A 73 1.40 -21.79 7.72
C ALA A 73 2.45 -20.80 8.26
N LYS A 74 2.39 -19.55 7.80
CA LYS A 74 3.27 -18.47 8.24
C LYS A 74 2.65 -17.58 9.32
N ASP A 75 1.36 -17.75 9.57
CA ASP A 75 0.56 -16.87 10.43
C ASP A 75 0.66 -15.39 10.03
N ILE A 76 0.41 -15.09 8.75
CA ILE A 76 0.45 -13.72 8.22
C ILE A 76 -0.73 -13.42 7.31
N PHE A 77 -1.07 -12.14 7.20
CA PHE A 77 -1.93 -11.63 6.14
C PHE A 77 -1.08 -11.10 4.98
N ILE A 78 -1.40 -11.57 3.79
CA ILE A 78 -0.83 -11.13 2.52
C ILE A 78 -1.84 -10.15 1.90
N PRO A 79 -1.45 -8.92 1.56
CA PRO A 79 -2.37 -7.92 1.02
C PRO A 79 -2.98 -8.39 -0.31
N LYS A 80 -4.09 -7.79 -0.72
CA LYS A 80 -4.68 -8.05 -2.04
C LYS A 80 -3.66 -7.73 -3.13
N LYS A 81 -3.49 -8.66 -4.08
CA LYS A 81 -2.65 -8.45 -5.26
C LYS A 81 -3.18 -7.27 -6.09
N ARG A 82 -2.38 -6.19 -6.18
CA ARG A 82 -2.79 -4.94 -6.84
C ARG A 82 -2.82 -5.04 -8.37
N TYR A 83 -1.83 -5.72 -8.93
CA TYR A 83 -1.67 -5.90 -10.38
C TYR A 83 -1.35 -7.36 -10.70
N SER A 84 -1.82 -7.87 -11.83
CA SER A 84 -1.70 -9.28 -12.20
C SER A 84 -0.24 -9.70 -12.47
N SER A 85 0.56 -8.76 -12.96
CA SER A 85 1.99 -8.94 -13.24
C SER A 85 2.86 -9.02 -12.00
N TRP A 86 2.41 -8.49 -10.85
CA TRP A 86 3.21 -8.47 -9.63
C TRP A 86 3.37 -9.88 -9.07
N VAL A 87 4.55 -10.20 -8.54
CA VAL A 87 4.87 -11.52 -8.00
C VAL A 87 5.01 -11.43 -6.50
N LEU A 88 4.68 -12.51 -5.79
CA LEU A 88 4.86 -12.51 -4.35
C LEU A 88 6.37 -12.49 -4.05
N ASN A 89 6.79 -11.63 -3.12
CA ASN A 89 8.20 -11.50 -2.76
C ASN A 89 8.76 -12.79 -2.14
N ALA A 90 10.08 -12.88 -2.02
CA ALA A 90 10.73 -14.08 -1.47
C ALA A 90 10.33 -14.39 -0.01
N ALA A 91 9.99 -13.37 0.79
CA ALA A 91 9.47 -13.54 2.14
C ALA A 91 8.03 -14.09 2.16
N GLY A 92 7.29 -13.92 1.07
CA GLY A 92 5.88 -14.23 0.94
C GLY A 92 4.97 -13.30 1.73
N THR A 93 5.36 -12.04 1.91
CA THR A 93 4.64 -11.06 2.74
C THR A 93 3.99 -9.95 1.94
N ASP A 94 4.48 -9.67 0.74
CA ASP A 94 3.97 -8.59 -0.11
C ASP A 94 4.18 -8.90 -1.60
N TRP A 95 3.53 -8.12 -2.45
CA TRP A 95 3.62 -8.21 -3.90
C TRP A 95 4.66 -7.22 -4.44
N GLU A 96 5.59 -7.72 -5.25
CA GLU A 96 6.63 -6.93 -5.90
C GLU A 96 6.35 -6.78 -7.40
N ALA A 97 6.57 -5.57 -7.91
CA ALA A 97 6.51 -5.31 -9.33
C ALA A 97 7.65 -6.03 -10.07
N PRO A 98 7.46 -6.46 -11.33
CA PRO A 98 8.52 -7.08 -12.13
C PRO A 98 9.74 -6.19 -12.37
N VAL A 99 9.56 -4.87 -12.30
CA VAL A 99 10.61 -3.87 -12.43
C VAL A 99 10.71 -3.10 -11.11
N ALA A 100 11.94 -2.93 -10.61
CA ALA A 100 12.21 -2.19 -9.38
C ALA A 100 11.60 -0.78 -9.43
N TYR A 101 11.10 -0.31 -8.28
CA TYR A 101 10.53 1.03 -8.15
C TYR A 101 11.57 2.11 -8.54
N PRO A 102 11.16 3.21 -9.22
CA PRO A 102 12.08 4.25 -9.66
C PRO A 102 12.88 4.86 -8.49
N SER A 103 14.19 5.01 -8.68
CA SER A 103 15.08 5.64 -7.70
C SER A 103 15.05 7.18 -7.77
N VAL A 104 14.55 7.74 -8.87
CA VAL A 104 14.38 9.18 -9.06
C VAL A 104 12.90 9.50 -8.93
N THR A 105 12.53 10.22 -7.87
CA THR A 105 11.13 10.53 -7.55
C THR A 105 10.76 12.00 -7.77
N GLU A 106 11.72 12.83 -8.17
CA GLU A 106 11.57 14.27 -8.34
C GLU A 106 12.33 14.74 -9.58
N ASP A 107 11.80 15.74 -10.27
CA ASP A 107 12.46 16.40 -11.38
C ASP A 107 13.34 17.55 -10.87
N THR A 108 14.66 17.42 -11.07
CA THR A 108 15.67 18.41 -10.66
C THR A 108 16.15 19.28 -11.84
N SER A 109 15.52 19.18 -13.01
CA SER A 109 15.93 19.90 -14.23
C SER A 109 15.86 21.43 -14.10
N ILE A 110 15.13 21.97 -13.12
CA ILE A 110 15.21 23.37 -12.75
C ILE A 110 16.41 23.58 -11.81
N VAL A 111 17.48 24.14 -12.36
CA VAL A 111 18.64 24.59 -11.59
C VAL A 111 18.23 25.78 -10.72
N LEU A 112 18.44 25.65 -9.41
CA LEU A 112 18.36 26.73 -8.42
C LEU A 112 19.15 27.95 -8.94
N GLY A 113 18.49 29.11 -9.05
CA GLY A 113 19.15 30.38 -9.40
C GLY A 113 19.12 30.80 -10.87
N GLN A 114 18.29 30.19 -11.72
CA GLN A 114 18.05 30.67 -13.11
C GLN A 114 16.73 31.42 -13.31
N ARG A 115 16.01 31.82 -12.24
CA ARG A 115 15.04 32.91 -12.37
C ARG A 115 15.82 34.20 -12.34
N ASP A 116 15.73 34.99 -13.41
CA ASP A 116 16.29 36.34 -13.46
C ASP A 116 15.87 37.09 -12.19
N GLU A 117 16.83 37.64 -11.44
CA GLU A 117 16.57 38.46 -10.24
C GLU A 117 15.57 39.60 -10.53
N ALA A 118 15.45 40.00 -11.80
CA ALA A 118 14.49 40.96 -12.31
C ALA A 118 13.01 40.55 -12.21
N SER A 119 12.70 39.28 -11.90
CA SER A 119 11.33 38.73 -11.81
C SER A 119 10.87 38.43 -10.39
N ALA A 120 11.70 38.75 -9.39
CA ALA A 120 11.36 38.59 -7.98
C ALA A 120 10.34 39.65 -7.55
N ASP A 121 9.25 39.23 -6.92
CA ASP A 121 8.33 40.14 -6.21
C ASP A 121 8.11 39.67 -4.77
N GLU A 122 7.47 40.53 -3.96
CA GLU A 122 7.21 40.27 -2.54
C GLU A 122 6.32 39.04 -2.27
N ASN A 123 5.58 38.57 -3.29
CA ASN A 123 4.73 37.39 -3.22
C ASN A 123 5.38 36.14 -3.87
N ASN A 124 6.52 36.29 -4.55
CA ASN A 124 7.23 35.21 -5.24
C ASN A 124 8.76 35.43 -5.21
N PRO A 125 9.42 35.15 -4.07
CA PRO A 125 10.86 35.38 -3.91
C PRO A 125 11.71 34.40 -4.75
N VAL A 126 12.89 34.88 -5.17
CA VAL A 126 13.93 34.04 -5.80
C VAL A 126 14.34 32.92 -4.84
N GLY A 127 14.37 31.69 -5.33
CA GLY A 127 14.84 30.53 -4.56
C GLY A 127 13.75 29.79 -3.77
N SER A 128 12.48 29.92 -4.13
CA SER A 128 11.52 28.87 -3.76
C SER A 128 11.92 27.58 -4.48
N ASP A 129 12.24 26.54 -3.71
CA ASP A 129 12.45 25.20 -4.26
C ASP A 129 11.20 24.84 -5.06
N VAL A 130 11.32 24.75 -6.39
CA VAL A 130 10.21 24.28 -7.22
C VAL A 130 10.18 22.77 -7.04
N TYR A 131 9.57 22.32 -5.95
CA TYR A 131 9.35 20.92 -5.65
C TYR A 131 8.45 20.31 -6.74
N ARG A 132 9.06 19.52 -7.63
CA ARG A 132 8.37 18.85 -8.75
C ARG A 132 8.41 17.33 -8.58
N PRO A 133 7.54 16.77 -7.74
CA PRO A 133 7.47 15.32 -7.54
C PRO A 133 6.89 14.64 -8.78
N TYR A 134 7.47 13.51 -9.15
CA TYR A 134 6.87 12.59 -10.11
C TYR A 134 5.70 11.87 -9.47
N VAL A 135 4.53 11.91 -10.11
CA VAL A 135 3.39 11.07 -9.74
C VAL A 135 3.56 9.70 -10.39
N ILE A 136 4.31 8.83 -9.70
CA ILE A 136 4.73 7.51 -10.19
C ILE A 136 3.59 6.49 -10.07
N ARG A 137 3.36 5.72 -11.14
CA ARG A 137 2.40 4.62 -11.22
C ARG A 137 2.96 3.44 -12.01
N TRP A 138 2.49 2.23 -11.68
CA TRP A 138 2.76 1.05 -12.49
C TRP A 138 1.76 0.98 -13.65
N SER A 139 2.24 0.86 -14.88
CA SER A 139 1.42 0.60 -16.06
C SER A 139 1.41 -0.89 -16.34
N GLU A 140 0.26 -1.54 -16.10
CA GLU A 140 0.09 -2.98 -16.33
C GLU A 140 0.15 -3.33 -17.82
N GLU A 141 -0.41 -2.48 -18.68
CA GLU A 141 -0.41 -2.65 -20.13
C GLU A 141 1.01 -2.61 -20.71
N ASN A 142 1.83 -1.66 -20.24
CA ASN A 142 3.19 -1.47 -20.72
C ASN A 142 4.25 -2.22 -19.89
N SER A 143 3.85 -2.87 -18.79
CA SER A 143 4.74 -3.55 -17.84
C SER A 143 5.95 -2.70 -17.41
N ARG A 144 5.71 -1.42 -17.09
CA ARG A 144 6.74 -0.44 -16.71
C ARG A 144 6.19 0.60 -15.74
N TRP A 145 7.09 1.31 -15.06
CA TRP A 145 6.73 2.50 -14.30
C TRP A 145 6.54 3.69 -15.23
N GLU A 146 5.47 4.45 -15.00
CA GLU A 146 5.16 5.71 -15.67
C GLU A 146 5.00 6.80 -14.62
N ALA A 147 5.26 8.05 -14.98
CA ALA A 147 5.10 9.19 -14.10
C ALA A 147 4.56 10.39 -14.84
N ASP A 148 3.83 11.24 -14.12
CA ASP A 148 3.53 12.59 -14.58
C ASP A 148 4.28 13.61 -13.72
N CYS A 149 4.89 14.62 -14.35
CA CYS A 149 5.45 15.80 -13.71
C CYS A 149 4.55 17.01 -14.01
N PHE A 150 4.23 17.77 -12.98
CA PHE A 150 3.36 18.95 -13.08
C PHE A 150 4.22 20.21 -13.11
N SER A 151 4.03 21.02 -14.15
CA SER A 151 4.54 22.37 -14.24
C SER A 151 3.39 23.38 -14.11
N ASP A 152 3.71 24.67 -13.95
CA ASP A 152 2.72 25.73 -13.73
C ASP A 152 1.57 25.73 -14.75
N ASN A 153 1.80 25.25 -15.98
CA ASN A 153 0.79 25.21 -17.05
C ASN A 153 0.85 23.94 -17.94
N SER A 154 1.61 22.91 -17.58
CA SER A 154 1.70 21.67 -18.37
C SER A 154 1.82 20.44 -17.48
N VAL A 155 1.38 19.31 -18.04
CA VAL A 155 1.67 17.98 -17.50
C VAL A 155 2.55 17.27 -18.52
N GLU A 156 3.69 16.79 -18.07
CA GLU A 156 4.60 16.00 -18.88
C GLU A 156 4.58 14.56 -18.36
N SER A 157 4.44 13.59 -19.27
CA SER A 157 4.38 12.17 -18.93
C SER A 157 5.67 11.47 -19.33
N PHE A 158 6.10 10.53 -18.50
CA PHE A 158 7.37 9.83 -18.63
C PHE A 158 7.21 8.34 -18.37
N HIS A 159 8.13 7.53 -18.90
CA HIS A 159 8.32 6.14 -18.52
C HIS A 159 9.72 5.92 -17.94
N TRP A 160 9.83 5.03 -16.97
CA TRP A 160 11.08 4.70 -16.29
C TRP A 160 11.93 3.77 -17.15
N ASN A 161 13.19 4.14 -17.35
CA ASN A 161 14.22 3.27 -17.90
C ASN A 161 15.10 2.74 -16.76
N PRO A 162 14.93 1.46 -16.35
CA PRO A 162 15.69 0.91 -15.23
C PRO A 162 17.17 0.69 -15.56
N SER A 163 17.55 0.58 -16.84
CA SER A 163 18.95 0.37 -17.24
C SER A 163 19.81 1.60 -16.97
N ASP A 164 19.24 2.78 -17.21
CA ASP A 164 19.95 4.06 -17.06
C ASP A 164 19.50 4.84 -15.81
N SER A 165 18.51 4.33 -15.06
CA SER A 165 17.89 5.00 -13.92
C SER A 165 17.37 6.41 -14.25
N THR A 166 16.68 6.53 -15.39
CA THR A 166 16.20 7.81 -15.95
C THR A 166 14.72 7.74 -16.35
N TRP A 167 14.08 8.92 -16.38
CA TRP A 167 12.75 9.13 -16.92
C TRP A 167 12.83 9.59 -18.37
N ASN A 168 12.17 8.87 -19.27
CA ASN A 168 12.08 9.20 -20.69
C ASN A 168 10.67 9.73 -21.00
N ALA A 169 10.58 10.85 -21.73
CA ALA A 169 9.28 11.40 -22.14
C ALA A 169 8.48 10.38 -22.98
N ILE A 170 7.15 10.39 -22.81
CA ILE A 170 6.18 9.59 -23.59
C ILE A 170 5.67 10.40 -24.78
#